data_AF-A0A3F2UZP0-F1
#
_entry.id   AF-A0A3F2UZP0-F1
#
_cell.length_a   1.000
_cell.length_b   1.000
_cell.length_c   1.000
_cell.angle_alpha   90.00
_cell.angle_beta   90.00
_cell.angle_gamma   90.00
#
_symmetry.space_group_name_H-M   'P 1'
#
loop_
_entity.id
_entity.type
_entity.pdbx_description
1 polymer ?
#
loop_
_entity_poly.entity_id
_entity_poly.type
_entity_poly.pdbx_seq_one_letter_code
_entity_poly.pdbx_strand_id
1 'polypeptide(L)'
;MPNTLAHIGVQTVLTRSVLKDADVKWIYLGCVIPDLPWIIKRFILLAHPAIEQLWLQAYLLLQATLLFSLLASASFACLAARKLQTFAILASCSLVHLLLDATQTKWGNGADLFIPFNWHMLNFGWYWPEHWFSYALTVWGLIIMLFYWRESTSRPPDLVFNAKSTLACLILLAVYFLLPLALIEQVRQHDSHYNATLHSHDRKGKTIAFDRKTVKPDEHGGWLVDLYGEWIPLDGVEGRDLQIVSIKGHFSEHSRIAVSDYRVHPGLLRNYLSMVGLFLVALVWVWSIVRPRLIKRSG
;
A
#
# COMPACT_ATOMS: atom_id res chain seq x y z
N MET A 1 0.90 2.45 5.53
CA MET A 1 1.64 2.43 4.26
C MET A 1 3.02 1.86 4.52
N PRO A 2 3.47 0.94 3.67
CA PRO A 2 4.85 0.49 3.57
C PRO A 2 5.81 1.67 3.39
N ASN A 3 7.07 1.43 3.74
CA ASN A 3 8.11 2.43 3.64
C ASN A 3 8.67 2.44 2.21
N THR A 4 8.18 3.35 1.37
CA THR A 4 8.52 3.41 -0.07
C THR A 4 10.03 3.40 -0.33
N LEU A 5 10.84 4.06 0.52
CA LEU A 5 12.30 4.04 0.38
C LEU A 5 12.87 2.62 0.54
N ALA A 6 12.42 1.87 1.55
CA ALA A 6 12.86 0.50 1.76
C ALA A 6 12.60 -0.39 0.51
N HIS A 7 11.42 -0.25 -0.10
CA HIS A 7 11.09 -0.95 -1.33
C HIS A 7 11.98 -0.53 -2.50
N ILE A 8 12.23 0.77 -2.68
CA ILE A 8 13.12 1.29 -3.73
C ILE A 8 14.52 0.66 -3.63
N GLY A 9 15.10 0.57 -2.43
CA GLY A 9 16.45 0.02 -2.25
C GLY A 9 16.54 -1.44 -2.69
N VAL A 10 15.62 -2.27 -2.21
CA VAL A 10 15.60 -3.70 -2.54
C VAL A 10 15.27 -3.93 -4.01
N GLN A 11 14.20 -3.30 -4.52
CA GLN A 11 13.71 -3.55 -5.87
C GLN A 11 14.63 -3.00 -6.95
N THR A 12 15.32 -1.88 -6.71
CA THR A 12 16.31 -1.35 -7.66
C THR A 12 17.48 -2.31 -7.81
N VAL A 13 18.04 -2.82 -6.70
CA VAL A 13 19.16 -3.76 -6.74
C VAL A 13 18.75 -5.05 -7.44
N LEU A 14 17.63 -5.67 -7.03
CA LEU A 14 17.13 -6.91 -7.62
C LEU A 14 16.81 -6.77 -9.11
N THR A 15 16.15 -5.67 -9.50
CA THR A 15 15.80 -5.46 -10.91
C THR A 15 17.05 -5.21 -11.73
N ARG A 16 18.00 -4.39 -11.26
CA ARG A 16 19.23 -4.07 -12.01
C ARG A 16 20.24 -5.22 -12.04
N SER A 17 20.17 -6.18 -11.11
CA SER A 17 20.98 -7.40 -11.18
C SER A 17 20.55 -8.33 -12.33
N VAL A 18 19.27 -8.30 -12.70
CA VAL A 18 18.71 -9.12 -13.80
C VAL A 18 18.64 -8.32 -15.10
N LEU A 19 18.14 -7.09 -15.04
CA LEU A 19 17.94 -6.17 -16.16
C LEU A 19 18.83 -4.95 -15.99
N LYS A 20 20.10 -5.07 -16.41
CA LYS A 20 21.13 -4.04 -16.24
C LYS A 20 20.78 -2.69 -16.87
N ASP A 21 19.91 -2.66 -17.88
CA ASP A 21 19.46 -1.44 -18.56
C ASP A 21 18.03 -1.01 -18.18
N ALA A 22 17.49 -1.56 -17.08
CA ALA A 22 16.17 -1.17 -16.59
C ALA A 22 16.18 0.31 -16.19
N ASP A 23 15.23 1.07 -16.72
CA ASP A 23 15.07 2.46 -16.34
C ASP A 23 14.53 2.54 -14.91
N VAL A 24 15.33 3.14 -14.03
CA VAL A 24 15.03 3.28 -12.60
C VAL A 24 13.73 4.03 -12.33
N LYS A 25 13.25 4.89 -13.25
CA LYS A 25 11.95 5.56 -13.12
C LYS A 25 10.80 4.56 -13.10
N TRP A 26 10.85 3.55 -13.96
CA TRP A 26 9.85 2.48 -14.00
C TRP A 26 9.95 1.58 -12.77
N ILE A 27 11.15 1.31 -12.26
CA ILE A 27 11.34 0.58 -10.99
C ILE A 27 10.64 1.35 -9.85
N TYR A 28 10.88 2.66 -9.74
CA TYR A 28 10.29 3.50 -8.70
C TYR A 28 8.77 3.54 -8.80
N LEU A 29 8.21 3.61 -10.02
CA LEU A 29 6.77 3.52 -10.21
C LEU A 29 6.24 2.14 -9.76
N GLY A 30 6.92 1.06 -10.12
CA GLY A 30 6.57 -0.30 -9.69
C GLY A 30 6.58 -0.48 -8.18
N CYS A 31 7.46 0.22 -7.46
CA CYS A 31 7.48 0.24 -5.99
C CYS A 31 6.20 0.86 -5.39
N VAL A 32 5.49 1.72 -6.12
CA VAL A 32 4.33 2.49 -5.64
C VAL A 32 3.00 1.85 -6.04
N ILE A 33 2.97 1.07 -7.13
CA ILE A 33 1.71 0.51 -7.68
C ILE A 33 0.86 -0.21 -6.61
N PRO A 34 1.39 -1.16 -5.82
CA PRO A 34 0.57 -1.87 -4.82
C PRO A 34 0.03 -0.97 -3.70
N ASP A 35 0.69 0.18 -3.47
CA ASP A 35 0.31 1.16 -2.47
C ASP A 35 -0.66 2.23 -2.98
N LEU A 36 -0.83 2.32 -4.31
CA LEU A 36 -1.69 3.32 -4.93
C LEU A 36 -3.12 3.34 -4.36
N PRO A 37 -3.79 2.20 -4.10
CA PRO A 37 -5.12 2.18 -3.49
C PRO A 37 -5.14 2.86 -2.11
N TRP A 38 -4.12 2.64 -1.28
CA TRP A 38 -4.02 3.23 0.05
C TRP A 38 -3.74 4.73 0.01
N ILE A 39 -2.97 5.19 -0.98
CA ILE A 39 -2.76 6.62 -1.26
C ILE A 39 -4.10 7.25 -1.65
N ILE A 40 -4.81 6.64 -2.60
CA ILE A 40 -6.12 7.09 -3.07
C ILE A 40 -7.11 7.15 -1.91
N LYS A 41 -7.14 6.13 -1.03
CA LYS A 41 -7.98 6.13 0.18
C LYS A 41 -7.86 7.42 0.97
N ARG A 42 -6.63 7.88 1.21
CA ARG A 42 -6.36 9.08 2.02
C ARG A 42 -6.94 10.33 1.37
N PHE A 43 -6.81 10.46 0.06
CA PHE A 43 -7.38 11.60 -0.68
C PHE A 43 -8.91 11.54 -0.70
N ILE A 44 -9.49 10.36 -0.90
CA ILE A 44 -10.95 10.19 -0.87
C ILE A 44 -11.50 10.56 0.51
N LEU A 45 -10.92 10.07 1.60
CA LEU A 45 -11.39 10.38 2.95
C LEU A 45 -11.18 11.85 3.33
N LEU A 46 -10.16 12.51 2.77
CA LEU A 46 -9.98 13.95 2.93
C LEU A 46 -11.08 14.76 2.22
N ALA A 47 -11.45 14.36 1.00
CA ALA A 47 -12.47 15.04 0.21
C ALA A 47 -13.91 14.69 0.64
N HIS A 48 -14.12 13.45 1.08
CA HIS A 48 -15.42 12.86 1.40
C HIS A 48 -15.35 12.05 2.70
N PRO A 49 -15.25 12.71 3.86
CA PRO A 49 -15.08 12.02 5.16
C PRO A 49 -16.28 11.15 5.56
N ALA A 50 -17.46 11.40 4.99
CA ALA A 50 -18.69 10.67 5.27
C ALA A 50 -18.87 9.40 4.41
N ILE A 51 -17.93 9.08 3.52
CA ILE A 51 -18.01 7.84 2.72
C ILE A 51 -17.94 6.62 3.65
N GLU A 52 -18.71 5.58 3.34
CA GLU A 52 -18.69 4.34 4.08
C GLU A 52 -17.30 3.68 3.98
N GLN A 53 -16.52 3.78 5.06
CA GLN A 53 -15.10 3.44 5.01
C GLN A 53 -14.83 1.94 4.89
N LEU A 54 -15.77 1.10 5.35
CA LEU A 54 -15.65 -0.36 5.30
C LEU A 54 -15.86 -0.88 3.87
N TRP A 55 -16.86 -0.35 3.17
CA TRP A 55 -17.03 -0.55 1.72
C TRP A 55 -15.80 -0.07 0.94
N LEU A 56 -15.32 1.15 1.22
CA LEU A 56 -14.14 1.69 0.56
C LEU A 56 -12.89 0.84 0.82
N GLN A 57 -12.74 0.32 2.05
CA GLN A 57 -11.66 -0.61 2.40
C GLN A 57 -11.74 -1.88 1.55
N ALA A 58 -12.91 -2.50 1.41
CA ALA A 58 -13.07 -3.72 0.61
C ALA A 58 -12.76 -3.50 -0.87
N TYR A 59 -13.23 -2.38 -1.43
CA TYR A 59 -12.93 -2.00 -2.81
C TYR A 59 -11.43 -1.82 -3.06
N LEU A 60 -10.75 -1.07 -2.19
CA LEU A 60 -9.33 -0.76 -2.33
C LEU A 60 -8.42 -1.94 -1.99
N LEU A 61 -8.88 -2.86 -1.13
CA LEU A 61 -8.20 -4.12 -0.86
C LEU A 61 -8.00 -4.92 -2.15
N LEU A 62 -9.07 -5.10 -2.93
CA LEU A 62 -9.01 -5.81 -4.22
C LEU A 62 -7.98 -5.15 -5.16
N GLN A 63 -7.98 -3.82 -5.22
CA GLN A 63 -7.02 -3.08 -6.05
C GLN A 63 -5.56 -3.24 -5.59
N ALA A 64 -5.32 -3.48 -4.30
CA ALA A 64 -3.99 -3.66 -3.73
C ALA A 64 -3.41 -5.07 -3.94
N THR A 65 -4.20 -6.00 -4.46
CA THR A 65 -3.76 -7.37 -4.76
C THR A 65 -2.74 -7.42 -5.89
N LEU A 66 -2.02 -8.55 -6.03
CA LEU A 66 -1.08 -8.72 -7.14
C LEU A 66 -1.79 -8.66 -8.50
N LEU A 67 -2.95 -9.30 -8.67
CA LEU A 67 -3.68 -9.30 -9.95
C LEU A 67 -3.96 -7.86 -10.41
N PHE A 68 -4.48 -7.02 -9.53
CA PHE A 68 -4.79 -5.63 -9.85
C PHE A 68 -3.54 -4.77 -10.01
N SER A 69 -2.47 -5.05 -9.25
CA SER A 69 -1.16 -4.45 -9.48
C SER A 69 -0.58 -4.80 -10.85
N LEU A 70 -0.79 -6.03 -11.34
CA LEU A 70 -0.40 -6.45 -12.68
C LEU A 70 -1.24 -5.76 -13.77
N LEU A 71 -2.55 -5.58 -13.57
CA LEU A 71 -3.40 -4.82 -14.47
C LEU A 71 -2.95 -3.35 -14.58
N ALA A 72 -2.67 -2.70 -13.44
CA ALA A 72 -2.12 -1.34 -13.42
C ALA A 72 -0.74 -1.28 -14.09
N SER A 73 0.12 -2.26 -13.83
CA SER A 73 1.44 -2.39 -14.47
C SER A 73 1.32 -2.53 -15.99
N ALA A 74 0.41 -3.37 -16.49
CA ALA A 74 0.15 -3.56 -17.91
C ALA A 74 -0.40 -2.28 -18.56
N SER A 75 -1.28 -1.56 -17.85
CA SER A 75 -1.81 -0.28 -18.31
C SER A 75 -0.71 0.76 -18.49
N PHE A 76 0.13 0.99 -17.48
CA PHE A 76 1.23 1.95 -17.58
C PHE A 76 2.27 1.53 -18.62
N ALA A 77 2.57 0.24 -18.72
CA ALA A 77 3.48 -0.30 -19.72
C ALA A 77 3.00 -0.07 -21.16
N CYS A 78 1.69 0.02 -21.40
CA CYS A 78 1.16 0.35 -22.72
C CYS A 78 1.62 1.73 -23.20
N LEU A 79 1.88 2.67 -22.29
CA LEU A 79 2.39 4.00 -22.59
C LEU A 79 3.93 4.07 -22.70
N ALA A 80 4.65 2.97 -22.55
CA ALA A 80 6.11 2.93 -22.70
C ALA A 80 6.53 2.54 -24.13
N ALA A 81 7.69 3.03 -24.57
CA ALA A 81 8.29 2.62 -25.84
C ALA A 81 8.64 1.12 -25.82
N ARG A 82 9.18 0.64 -24.69
CA ARG A 82 9.52 -0.78 -24.46
C ARG A 82 8.49 -1.44 -23.56
N LYS A 83 7.29 -1.68 -24.11
CA LYS A 83 6.11 -2.16 -23.38
C LYS A 83 6.37 -3.41 -22.54
N LEU A 84 6.87 -4.49 -23.15
CA LEU A 84 7.08 -5.77 -22.45
C LEU A 84 8.15 -5.65 -21.35
N GLN A 85 9.25 -4.96 -21.62
CA GLN A 85 10.29 -4.73 -20.61
C GLN A 85 9.76 -3.90 -19.44
N THR A 86 9.00 -2.85 -19.73
CA THR A 86 8.38 -1.98 -18.71
C THR A 86 7.37 -2.77 -17.88
N PHE A 87 6.52 -3.58 -18.53
CA PHE A 87 5.60 -4.46 -17.83
C PHE A 87 6.35 -5.43 -16.91
N ALA A 88 7.40 -6.09 -17.40
CA ALA A 88 8.19 -7.00 -16.59
C ALA A 88 8.82 -6.32 -15.36
N ILE A 89 9.34 -5.09 -15.52
CA ILE A 89 9.86 -4.28 -14.42
C ILE A 89 8.76 -3.99 -13.39
N LEU A 90 7.63 -3.42 -13.83
CA LEU A 90 6.53 -3.00 -12.95
C LEU A 90 5.87 -4.20 -12.24
N ALA A 91 5.67 -5.31 -12.96
CA ALA A 91 5.10 -6.55 -12.44
C ALA A 91 6.02 -7.17 -11.38
N SER A 92 7.33 -7.26 -11.66
CA SER A 92 8.31 -7.82 -10.72
C SER A 92 8.44 -6.95 -9.48
N CYS A 93 8.47 -5.62 -9.64
CA CYS A 93 8.47 -4.67 -8.53
C CYS A 93 7.22 -4.82 -7.66
N SER A 94 6.04 -4.92 -8.28
CA SER A 94 4.77 -5.16 -7.56
C SER A 94 4.77 -6.47 -6.77
N LEU A 95 5.27 -7.56 -7.37
CA LEU A 95 5.40 -8.85 -6.68
C LEU A 95 6.38 -8.76 -5.49
N VAL A 96 7.58 -8.23 -5.72
CA VAL A 96 8.59 -8.07 -4.66
C VAL A 96 8.08 -7.13 -3.57
N HIS A 97 7.32 -6.09 -3.91
CA HIS A 97 6.68 -5.21 -2.94
C HIS A 97 5.80 -6.00 -1.99
N LEU A 98 4.84 -6.76 -2.53
CA LEU A 98 3.90 -7.56 -1.74
C LEU A 98 4.63 -8.62 -0.90
N LEU A 99 5.66 -9.27 -1.45
CA LEU A 99 6.47 -10.24 -0.70
C LEU A 99 7.26 -9.60 0.44
N LEU A 100 7.86 -8.42 0.22
CA LEU A 100 8.53 -7.66 1.28
C LEU A 100 7.54 -7.25 2.36
N ASP A 101 6.34 -6.85 1.95
CA ASP A 101 5.25 -6.51 2.87
C ASP A 101 4.81 -7.70 3.73
N ALA A 102 4.79 -8.90 3.16
CA ALA A 102 4.51 -10.13 3.89
C ALA A 102 5.59 -10.48 4.93
N THR A 103 6.83 -9.99 4.77
CA THR A 103 7.88 -10.23 5.79
C THR A 103 7.64 -9.48 7.09
N GLN A 104 6.82 -8.42 7.06
CA GLN A 104 6.51 -7.62 8.23
C GLN A 104 5.35 -8.19 9.03
N THR A 105 5.44 -8.13 10.36
CA THR A 105 4.32 -8.42 11.24
C THR A 105 3.24 -7.34 11.05
N LYS A 106 2.08 -7.76 10.53
CA LYS A 106 0.85 -6.97 10.43
C LYS A 106 -0.30 -7.85 10.92
N TRP A 107 -1.03 -7.45 11.95
CA TRP A 107 -2.15 -8.25 12.46
C TRP A 107 -3.43 -7.97 11.69
N GLY A 108 -4.17 -9.02 11.33
CA GLY A 108 -5.39 -8.90 10.52
C GLY A 108 -5.15 -8.30 9.12
N ASN A 109 -3.91 -8.38 8.64
CA ASN A 109 -3.45 -7.80 7.38
C ASN A 109 -2.26 -8.63 6.86
N GLY A 110 -2.08 -8.67 5.55
CA GLY A 110 -1.02 -9.43 4.90
C GLY A 110 -0.90 -9.04 3.43
N ALA A 111 -0.17 -9.84 2.66
CA ALA A 111 -0.08 -9.67 1.22
C ALA A 111 -1.10 -10.56 0.51
N ASP A 112 -2.00 -9.93 -0.23
CA ASP A 112 -3.01 -10.62 -1.03
C ASP A 112 -2.49 -10.90 -2.44
N LEU A 113 -1.82 -12.03 -2.59
CA LEU A 113 -1.19 -12.40 -3.87
C LEU A 113 -2.20 -12.96 -4.88
N PHE A 114 -3.16 -13.76 -4.43
CA PHE A 114 -3.94 -14.60 -5.34
C PHE A 114 -5.43 -14.32 -5.32
N ILE A 115 -5.89 -13.26 -4.66
CA ILE A 115 -7.29 -12.81 -4.75
C ILE A 115 -7.60 -12.45 -6.21
N PRO A 116 -8.74 -12.90 -6.79
CA PRO A 116 -9.88 -13.58 -6.16
C PRO A 116 -9.84 -15.13 -6.17
N PHE A 117 -8.76 -15.76 -6.60
CA PHE A 117 -8.64 -17.21 -6.70
C PHE A 117 -8.32 -17.89 -5.35
N ASN A 118 -7.58 -17.20 -4.48
CA ASN A 118 -7.28 -17.65 -3.13
C ASN A 118 -7.24 -16.45 -2.17
N TRP A 119 -8.05 -16.53 -1.12
CA TRP A 119 -8.28 -15.49 -0.12
C TRP A 119 -7.38 -15.59 1.11
N HIS A 120 -6.40 -16.50 1.09
CA HIS A 120 -5.41 -16.63 2.15
C HIS A 120 -4.38 -15.49 2.06
N MET A 121 -4.35 -14.64 3.09
CA MET A 121 -3.33 -13.59 3.26
C MET A 121 -1.96 -14.20 3.55
N LEU A 122 -0.93 -13.82 2.77
CA LEU A 122 0.44 -14.22 3.07
C LEU A 122 1.06 -13.28 4.13
N ASN A 123 1.54 -13.85 5.23
CA ASN A 123 2.21 -13.11 6.30
C ASN A 123 3.23 -14.00 6.99
N PHE A 124 4.51 -13.68 6.81
CA PHE A 124 5.63 -14.38 7.45
C PHE A 124 5.93 -13.83 8.85
N GLY A 125 5.63 -12.54 9.08
CA GLY A 125 5.70 -11.92 10.40
C GLY A 125 7.09 -11.91 11.04
N TRP A 126 8.16 -11.79 10.26
CA TRP A 126 9.55 -11.89 10.75
C TRP A 126 9.98 -10.72 11.65
N TYR A 127 9.46 -9.52 11.40
CA TYR A 127 9.80 -8.34 12.19
C TYR A 127 8.69 -7.29 12.14
N TRP A 128 8.59 -6.49 13.19
CA TRP A 128 7.67 -5.34 13.21
C TRP A 128 8.14 -4.23 12.26
N PRO A 129 7.22 -3.44 11.67
CA PRO A 129 7.60 -2.34 10.79
C PRO A 129 8.55 -1.30 11.41
N GLU A 130 8.57 -1.14 12.74
CA GLU A 130 9.49 -0.27 13.49
C GLU A 130 10.81 -0.93 13.90
N HIS A 131 11.03 -2.18 13.53
CA HIS A 131 12.28 -2.86 13.82
C HIS A 131 13.45 -2.14 13.12
N TRP A 132 14.66 -2.18 13.72
CA TRP A 132 15.85 -1.51 13.16
C TRP A 132 16.14 -1.94 11.72
N PHE A 133 15.80 -3.18 11.38
CA PHE A 133 15.94 -3.72 10.03
C PHE A 133 15.15 -2.90 8.98
N SER A 134 13.93 -2.45 9.30
CA SER A 134 13.15 -1.56 8.44
C SER A 134 13.87 -0.23 8.19
N TYR A 135 14.48 0.35 9.23
CA TYR A 135 15.24 1.60 9.11
C TYR A 135 16.51 1.39 8.28
N ALA A 136 17.22 0.28 8.46
CA ALA A 136 18.37 -0.07 7.63
C ALA A 136 17.99 -0.17 6.15
N LEU A 137 16.89 -0.84 5.82
CA LEU A 137 16.37 -0.89 4.44
C LEU A 137 15.97 0.49 3.92
N THR A 138 15.42 1.35 4.78
CA THR A 138 15.04 2.73 4.41
C THR A 138 16.27 3.56 4.03
N VAL A 139 17.31 3.54 4.86
CA VAL A 139 18.57 4.24 4.61
C VAL A 139 19.22 3.70 3.35
N TRP A 140 19.21 2.37 3.17
CA TRP A 140 19.66 1.73 1.95
C TRP A 140 18.92 2.23 0.71
N GLY A 141 17.59 2.32 0.80
CA GLY A 141 16.74 2.91 -0.23
C GLY A 141 17.12 4.34 -0.61
N LEU A 142 17.36 5.18 0.39
CA LEU A 142 17.80 6.56 0.18
C LEU A 142 19.17 6.60 -0.51
N ILE A 143 20.14 5.80 -0.06
CA ILE A 143 21.48 5.70 -0.67
C ILE A 143 21.37 5.31 -2.14
N ILE A 144 20.60 4.27 -2.45
CA ILE A 144 20.39 3.80 -3.82
C ILE A 144 19.72 4.87 -4.68
N MET A 145 18.70 5.56 -4.14
CA MET A 145 18.02 6.63 -4.87
C MET A 145 18.95 7.81 -5.17
N LEU A 146 19.81 8.19 -4.24
CA LEU A 146 20.82 9.23 -4.42
C LEU A 146 21.90 8.80 -5.42
N PHE A 147 22.34 7.55 -5.34
CA PHE A 147 23.32 6.98 -6.28
C PHE A 147 22.82 7.02 -7.72
N TYR A 148 21.56 6.61 -7.95
CA TYR A 148 20.92 6.67 -9.28
C TYR A 148 20.25 8.01 -9.60
N TRP A 149 20.43 9.05 -8.77
CA TRP A 149 19.74 10.34 -8.94
C TRP A 149 20.03 10.98 -10.30
N ARG A 150 21.31 11.03 -10.69
CA ARG A 150 21.71 11.63 -11.96
C ARG A 150 21.15 10.84 -13.15
N GLU A 151 21.18 9.51 -13.09
CA GLU A 151 20.62 8.65 -14.14
C GLU A 151 19.11 8.89 -14.28
N SER A 152 18.38 8.82 -13.17
CA SER A 152 16.91 8.93 -13.12
C SER A 152 16.40 10.28 -13.61
N THR A 153 17.18 11.35 -13.46
CA THR A 153 16.81 12.73 -13.79
C THR A 153 17.41 13.28 -15.09
N SER A 154 18.33 12.55 -15.73
CA SER A 154 19.05 13.03 -16.92
C SER A 154 18.30 12.81 -18.23
N ARG A 155 17.46 11.77 -18.30
CA ARG A 155 16.73 11.39 -19.52
C ARG A 155 15.23 11.41 -19.25
N PRO A 156 14.42 11.93 -20.20
CA PRO A 156 12.96 11.82 -20.09
C PRO A 156 12.54 10.35 -20.07
N PRO A 157 11.39 10.03 -19.45
CA PRO A 157 10.82 8.70 -19.55
C PRO A 157 10.45 8.41 -21.01
N ASP A 158 10.57 7.16 -21.42
CA ASP A 158 10.31 6.69 -22.79
C ASP A 158 8.81 6.53 -23.05
N LEU A 159 8.03 7.59 -22.80
CA LEU A 159 6.58 7.61 -22.98
C LEU A 159 6.17 7.75 -24.46
N VAL A 160 5.17 6.97 -24.88
CA VAL A 160 4.60 6.96 -26.23
C VAL A 160 3.08 7.08 -26.15
N PHE A 161 2.54 8.17 -26.72
CA PHE A 161 1.11 8.49 -26.72
C PHE A 161 0.50 8.38 -28.13
N ASN A 162 0.38 7.16 -28.66
CA ASN A 162 -0.40 6.91 -29.88
C ASN A 162 -1.79 6.37 -29.54
N ALA A 163 -2.76 6.57 -30.44
CA ALA A 163 -4.17 6.22 -30.20
C ALA A 163 -4.36 4.77 -29.72
N LYS A 164 -3.68 3.79 -30.34
CA LYS A 164 -3.78 2.37 -29.96
C LYS A 164 -3.26 2.11 -28.54
N SER A 165 -2.13 2.70 -28.19
CA SER A 165 -1.48 2.52 -26.89
C SER A 165 -2.25 3.22 -25.77
N THR A 166 -2.77 4.42 -26.04
CA THR A 166 -3.64 5.15 -25.13
C THR A 166 -4.95 4.40 -24.91
N LEU A 167 -5.59 3.90 -25.98
CA LEU A 167 -6.83 3.13 -25.86
C LEU A 167 -6.63 1.85 -25.02
N ALA A 168 -5.56 1.10 -25.27
CA ALA A 168 -5.23 -0.08 -24.47
C ALA A 168 -5.00 0.26 -22.99
N CYS A 169 -4.26 1.34 -22.70
CA CYS A 169 -4.06 1.86 -21.35
C CYS A 169 -5.39 2.18 -20.67
N LEU A 170 -6.28 2.90 -21.34
CA LEU A 170 -7.60 3.29 -20.83
C LEU A 170 -8.51 2.09 -20.58
N ILE A 171 -8.53 1.11 -21.48
CA ILE A 171 -9.30 -0.13 -21.29
C ILE A 171 -8.80 -0.87 -20.05
N LEU A 172 -7.49 -1.03 -19.89
CA LEU A 172 -6.92 -1.70 -18.72
C LEU A 172 -7.19 -0.93 -17.41
N LEU A 173 -7.13 0.41 -17.44
CA LEU A 173 -7.53 1.22 -16.29
C LEU A 173 -9.02 1.06 -15.98
N ALA A 174 -9.88 1.03 -16.99
CA ALA A 174 -11.31 0.81 -16.81
C ALA A 174 -11.55 -0.56 -16.14
N VAL A 175 -10.86 -1.62 -16.57
CA VAL A 175 -10.92 -2.93 -15.92
C VAL A 175 -10.42 -2.86 -14.47
N TYR A 176 -9.28 -2.19 -14.22
CA TYR A 176 -8.74 -2.01 -12.87
C TYR A 176 -9.71 -1.30 -11.91
N PHE A 177 -10.49 -0.34 -12.39
CA PHE A 177 -11.48 0.38 -11.56
C PHE A 177 -12.86 -0.30 -11.49
N LEU A 178 -13.31 -0.96 -12.56
CA LEU A 178 -14.65 -1.54 -12.62
C LEU A 178 -14.72 -2.97 -12.08
N LEU A 179 -13.69 -3.79 -12.32
CA LEU A 179 -13.70 -5.19 -11.89
C LEU A 179 -13.80 -5.37 -10.36
N PRO A 180 -13.18 -4.54 -9.50
CA PRO A 180 -13.35 -4.69 -8.05
C PRO A 180 -14.81 -4.55 -7.60
N LEU A 181 -15.63 -3.76 -8.30
CA LEU A 181 -17.05 -3.61 -8.00
C LEU A 181 -17.81 -4.94 -8.14
N ALA A 182 -17.42 -5.77 -9.12
CA ALA A 182 -18.00 -7.09 -9.33
C ALA A 182 -17.52 -8.14 -8.31
N LEU A 183 -16.39 -7.90 -7.64
CA LEU A 183 -15.76 -8.83 -6.71
C LEU A 183 -15.94 -8.44 -5.24
N ILE A 184 -16.45 -7.25 -4.94
CA ILE A 184 -16.52 -6.71 -3.57
C ILE A 184 -17.32 -7.60 -2.62
N GLU A 185 -18.37 -8.24 -3.11
CA GLU A 185 -19.18 -9.16 -2.31
C GLU A 185 -18.38 -10.40 -1.87
N GLN A 186 -17.40 -10.83 -2.66
CA GLN A 186 -16.54 -11.96 -2.28
C GLN A 186 -15.62 -11.60 -1.10
N VAL A 187 -15.19 -10.33 -0.98
CA VAL A 187 -14.43 -9.84 0.18
C VAL A 187 -15.23 -10.06 1.46
N ARG A 188 -16.53 -9.79 1.41
CA ARG A 188 -17.46 -10.03 2.52
C ARG A 188 -17.65 -11.52 2.78
N GLN A 189 -17.93 -12.32 1.75
CA GLN A 189 -18.14 -13.77 1.90
C GLN A 189 -16.95 -14.51 2.52
N HIS A 190 -15.73 -14.09 2.19
CA HIS A 190 -14.51 -14.65 2.75
C HIS A 190 -14.02 -13.97 4.04
N ASP A 191 -14.83 -13.06 4.60
CA ASP A 191 -14.52 -12.26 5.79
C ASP A 191 -13.12 -11.62 5.76
N SER A 192 -12.67 -11.21 4.58
CA SER A 192 -11.33 -10.67 4.38
C SER A 192 -11.20 -9.33 5.10
N HIS A 193 -10.14 -9.19 5.90
CA HIS A 193 -9.99 -8.09 6.86
C HIS A 193 -11.20 -7.91 7.80
N TYR A 194 -11.86 -9.01 8.17
CA TYR A 194 -13.02 -9.03 9.06
C TYR A 194 -14.23 -8.26 8.50
N ASN A 195 -14.34 -8.14 7.17
CA ASN A 195 -15.38 -7.33 6.55
C ASN A 195 -16.81 -7.82 6.88
N ALA A 196 -17.09 -9.13 6.83
CA ALA A 196 -18.38 -9.66 7.23
C ALA A 196 -18.60 -9.59 8.73
N THR A 197 -17.56 -9.85 9.53
CA THR A 197 -17.62 -9.71 10.99
C THR A 197 -18.02 -8.29 11.39
N LEU A 198 -17.41 -7.27 10.76
CA LEU A 198 -17.72 -5.86 11.03
C LEU A 198 -19.10 -5.42 10.53
N HIS A 199 -19.63 -6.01 9.45
CA HIS A 199 -21.01 -5.75 9.03
C HIS A 199 -22.06 -6.50 9.84
N SER A 200 -21.67 -7.50 10.63
CA SER A 200 -22.63 -8.37 11.31
C SER A 200 -23.29 -7.68 12.49
N HIS A 201 -24.61 -7.88 12.63
CA HIS A 201 -25.35 -7.52 13.84
C HIS A 201 -25.02 -8.43 15.04
N ASP A 202 -24.52 -9.64 14.78
CA ASP A 202 -24.06 -10.56 15.82
C ASP A 202 -22.55 -10.71 15.74
N ARG A 203 -21.84 -9.85 16.50
CA ARG A 203 -20.38 -9.86 16.56
C ARG A 203 -19.85 -10.69 17.71
N LYS A 204 -20.67 -11.00 18.73
CA LYS A 204 -20.22 -11.60 19.99
C LYS A 204 -19.50 -12.93 19.74
N GLY A 205 -18.32 -13.07 20.35
CA GLY A 205 -17.45 -14.24 20.21
C GLY A 205 -16.63 -14.29 18.91
N LYS A 206 -16.87 -13.41 17.93
CA LYS A 206 -16.07 -13.37 16.70
C LYS A 206 -14.71 -12.76 16.97
N THR A 207 -13.67 -13.39 16.43
CA THR A 207 -12.30 -12.91 16.52
C THR A 207 -12.10 -11.68 15.64
N ILE A 208 -11.23 -10.78 16.07
CA ILE A 208 -10.83 -9.62 15.28
C ILE A 208 -9.34 -9.33 15.48
N ALA A 209 -8.70 -8.86 14.42
CA ALA A 209 -7.36 -8.32 14.50
C ALA A 209 -7.23 -7.14 13.54
N PHE A 210 -6.40 -6.16 13.92
CA PHE A 210 -6.12 -5.03 13.05
C PHE A 210 -4.74 -4.47 13.31
N ASP A 211 -4.15 -3.92 12.25
CA ASP A 211 -2.84 -3.31 12.28
C ASP A 211 -2.97 -1.79 12.38
N ARG A 212 -2.35 -1.19 13.40
CA ARG A 212 -2.07 0.25 13.54
C ARG A 212 -3.31 1.13 13.40
N LYS A 213 -4.29 0.91 14.26
CA LYS A 213 -5.46 1.78 14.38
C LYS A 213 -5.23 2.87 15.41
N THR A 214 -5.84 4.02 15.16
CA THR A 214 -5.84 5.14 16.10
C THR A 214 -6.73 4.79 17.28
N VAL A 215 -6.26 5.11 18.48
CA VAL A 215 -7.05 5.02 19.71
C VAL A 215 -7.16 6.39 20.36
N LYS A 216 -8.22 6.56 21.15
CA LYS A 216 -8.44 7.74 22.00
C LYS A 216 -8.95 7.30 23.38
N PRO A 217 -8.69 8.08 24.43
CA PRO A 217 -9.25 7.78 25.74
C PRO A 217 -10.78 7.85 25.69
N ASP A 218 -11.42 6.97 26.45
CA ASP A 218 -12.84 6.99 26.74
C ASP A 218 -13.13 7.91 27.95
N GLU A 219 -14.36 8.40 28.08
CA GLU A 219 -14.79 9.28 29.17
C GLU A 219 -14.68 8.60 30.55
N HIS A 220 -14.74 7.26 30.57
CA HIS A 220 -14.64 6.45 31.79
C HIS A 220 -13.23 5.93 32.09
N GLY A 221 -12.21 6.48 31.43
CA GLY A 221 -10.80 6.09 31.63
C GLY A 221 -10.38 4.81 30.89
N GLY A 222 -11.23 4.29 29.99
CA GLY A 222 -10.90 3.22 29.05
C GLY A 222 -10.31 3.74 27.74
N TRP A 223 -10.30 2.88 26.72
CA TRP A 223 -9.81 3.22 25.37
C TRP A 223 -10.84 2.87 24.30
N LEU A 224 -10.97 3.75 23.31
CA LEU A 224 -11.77 3.55 22.11
C LEU A 224 -10.84 3.39 20.90
N VAL A 225 -11.11 2.43 20.03
CA VAL A 225 -10.40 2.27 18.74
C VAL A 225 -11.27 2.65 17.56
N ASP A 226 -10.69 3.33 16.57
CA ASP A 226 -11.36 3.60 15.30
C ASP A 226 -11.27 2.38 14.37
N LEU A 227 -12.42 1.73 14.16
CA LEU A 227 -12.63 0.66 13.20
C LEU A 227 -13.50 1.16 12.05
N TYR A 228 -12.86 1.89 11.13
CA TYR A 228 -13.47 2.33 9.87
C TYR A 228 -14.64 3.32 10.08
N GLY A 229 -14.46 4.25 11.01
CA GLY A 229 -15.45 5.27 11.37
C GLY A 229 -16.28 4.92 12.60
N GLU A 230 -16.23 3.69 13.09
CA GLU A 230 -16.87 3.25 14.33
C GLU A 230 -15.84 3.28 15.48
N TRP A 231 -16.15 3.96 16.58
CA TRP A 231 -15.31 3.96 17.79
C TRP A 231 -15.76 2.84 18.73
N ILE A 232 -14.91 1.82 18.90
CA ILE A 232 -15.25 0.62 19.69
C ILE A 232 -14.43 0.58 20.99
N PRO A 233 -15.07 0.45 22.17
CA PRO A 233 -14.41 0.19 23.44
C PRO A 233 -13.52 -1.06 23.46
N LEU A 234 -12.37 -0.92 24.11
CA LEU A 234 -11.38 -1.97 24.33
C LEU A 234 -11.33 -2.35 25.82
N ASP A 235 -11.45 -3.64 26.10
CA ASP A 235 -11.20 -4.20 27.43
C ASP A 235 -9.80 -4.82 27.50
N GLY A 236 -9.14 -4.70 28.66
CA GLY A 236 -7.83 -5.33 28.91
C GLY A 236 -6.63 -4.56 28.36
N VAL A 237 -6.81 -3.28 27.99
CA VAL A 237 -5.72 -2.41 27.54
C VAL A 237 -5.38 -1.40 28.64
N GLU A 238 -4.14 -1.44 29.11
CA GLU A 238 -3.61 -0.55 30.14
C GLU A 238 -2.49 0.35 29.56
N GLY A 239 -2.30 1.52 30.16
CA GLY A 239 -1.21 2.43 29.80
C GLY A 239 -1.68 3.87 29.58
N ARG A 240 -0.72 4.79 29.65
CA ARG A 240 -0.90 6.21 29.29
C ARG A 240 -0.29 6.42 27.90
N ASP A 241 -0.90 7.31 27.12
CA ASP A 241 -0.40 7.75 25.80
C ASP A 241 -0.46 6.72 24.65
N LEU A 242 -1.51 5.88 24.60
CA LEU A 242 -1.79 5.11 23.40
C LEU A 242 -2.28 6.04 22.28
N GLN A 243 -1.55 6.08 21.17
CA GLN A 243 -1.96 6.80 19.97
C GLN A 243 -2.32 5.83 18.83
N ILE A 244 -1.43 4.86 18.59
CA ILE A 244 -1.56 3.90 17.50
C ILE A 244 -1.25 2.51 18.04
N VAL A 245 -2.19 1.59 17.87
CA VAL A 245 -2.09 0.21 18.37
C VAL A 245 -2.46 -0.81 17.29
N SER A 246 -1.77 -1.94 17.30
CA SER A 246 -2.25 -3.17 16.65
C SER A 246 -2.85 -4.06 17.72
N ILE A 247 -4.00 -4.67 17.45
CA ILE A 247 -4.77 -5.45 18.43
C ILE A 247 -5.14 -6.79 17.83
N LYS A 248 -5.14 -7.82 18.68
CA LYS A 248 -5.83 -9.09 18.50
C LYS A 248 -6.81 -9.27 19.65
N GLY A 249 -7.96 -9.85 19.34
CA GLY A 249 -8.97 -10.11 20.35
C GLY A 249 -10.20 -10.75 19.76
N HIS A 250 -11.30 -10.60 20.49
CA HIS A 250 -12.62 -10.99 20.06
C HIS A 250 -13.65 -10.00 20.60
N PHE A 251 -14.81 -9.96 19.97
CA PHE A 251 -15.92 -9.17 20.47
C PHE A 251 -16.52 -9.83 21.71
N SER A 252 -16.37 -9.21 22.89
CA SER A 252 -17.01 -9.67 24.14
C SER A 252 -18.51 -9.38 24.12
N GLU A 253 -18.88 -8.29 23.44
CA GLU A 253 -20.25 -7.85 23.16
C GLU A 253 -20.35 -7.35 21.71
N HIS A 254 -21.53 -6.92 21.28
CA HIS A 254 -21.73 -6.39 19.92
C HIS A 254 -20.76 -5.24 19.58
N SER A 255 -20.51 -4.34 20.53
CA SER A 255 -19.71 -3.12 20.34
C SER A 255 -18.57 -3.01 21.36
N ARG A 256 -17.96 -4.14 21.75
CA ARG A 256 -16.84 -4.15 22.71
C ARG A 256 -15.87 -5.26 22.39
N ILE A 257 -14.58 -4.96 22.43
CA ILE A 257 -13.52 -5.91 22.09
C ILE A 257 -12.74 -6.25 23.36
N ALA A 258 -12.74 -7.54 23.72
CA ALA A 258 -11.80 -8.09 24.69
C ALA A 258 -10.45 -8.34 24.00
N VAL A 259 -9.45 -7.56 24.41
CA VAL A 259 -8.11 -7.62 23.83
C VAL A 259 -7.34 -8.80 24.41
N SER A 260 -6.85 -9.68 23.54
CA SER A 260 -5.98 -10.79 23.93
C SER A 260 -4.51 -10.45 23.79
N ASP A 261 -4.16 -9.56 22.85
CA ASP A 261 -2.80 -9.07 22.64
C ASP A 261 -2.84 -7.69 21.99
N TYR A 262 -1.91 -6.82 22.36
CA TYR A 262 -1.77 -5.51 21.73
C TYR A 262 -0.31 -5.09 21.61
N ARG A 263 -0.04 -4.33 20.55
CA ARG A 263 1.26 -3.71 20.30
C ARG A 263 1.09 -2.21 20.15
N VAL A 264 1.83 -1.45 20.96
CA VAL A 264 1.92 0.00 20.83
C VAL A 264 2.99 0.35 19.81
N HIS A 265 2.68 1.28 18.91
CA HIS A 265 3.58 1.71 17.85
C HIS A 265 4.21 3.08 18.17
N PRO A 266 5.54 3.18 18.25
CA PRO A 266 6.20 4.45 18.55
C PRO A 266 6.11 5.43 17.37
N GLY A 267 5.22 6.42 17.52
CA GLY A 267 5.18 7.64 16.71
C GLY A 267 4.86 7.49 15.22
N LEU A 268 4.92 8.63 14.53
CA LEU A 268 4.55 8.78 13.12
C LEU A 268 5.76 8.68 12.15
N LEU A 269 6.98 8.41 12.64
CA LEU A 269 8.21 8.45 11.85
C LEU A 269 8.14 7.60 10.57
N ARG A 270 7.60 6.38 10.66
CA ARG A 270 7.40 5.50 9.49
C ARG A 270 6.52 6.17 8.43
N ASN A 271 5.43 6.82 8.85
CA ASN A 271 4.52 7.48 7.92
C ASN A 271 5.23 8.65 7.22
N TYR A 272 6.04 9.43 7.95
CA TYR A 272 6.85 10.49 7.36
C TYR A 272 7.86 9.96 6.34
N LEU A 273 8.59 8.87 6.66
CA LEU A 273 9.56 8.26 5.74
C LEU A 273 8.91 7.74 4.46
N SER A 274 7.72 7.14 4.56
CA SER A 274 6.91 6.75 3.40
C SER A 274 6.54 7.96 2.53
N MET A 275 6.06 9.05 3.14
CA MET A 275 5.72 10.29 2.42
C MET A 275 6.94 10.93 1.75
N VAL A 276 8.09 10.96 2.41
CA VAL A 276 9.36 11.43 1.82
C VAL A 276 9.73 10.57 0.61
N GLY A 277 9.65 9.25 0.71
CA GLY A 277 9.89 8.35 -0.42
C GLY A 277 8.97 8.65 -1.62
N LEU A 278 7.66 8.75 -1.39
CA LEU A 278 6.69 9.10 -2.43
C LEU A 278 6.97 10.46 -3.06
N PHE A 279 7.29 11.47 -2.24
CA PHE A 279 7.65 12.79 -2.72
C PHE A 279 8.89 12.74 -3.61
N LEU A 280 9.93 12.01 -3.22
CA LEU A 280 11.14 11.86 -4.02
C LEU A 280 10.86 11.13 -5.35
N VAL A 281 10.00 10.10 -5.35
CA VAL A 281 9.58 9.43 -6.59
C VAL A 281 8.87 10.41 -7.52
N ALA A 282 7.91 11.17 -6.99
CA ALA A 282 7.20 12.19 -7.75
C ALA A 282 8.17 13.26 -8.30
N LEU A 283 9.13 13.71 -7.48
CA LEU A 283 10.14 14.69 -7.86
C LEU A 283 11.02 14.18 -9.02
N VAL A 284 11.48 12.93 -8.97
CA VAL A 284 12.25 12.31 -10.06
C VAL A 284 11.43 12.29 -11.35
N TRP A 285 10.16 11.86 -11.29
CA TRP A 285 9.29 11.81 -12.46
C TRP A 285 9.04 13.20 -13.05
N VAL A 286 8.63 14.18 -12.24
CA VAL A 286 8.39 15.57 -12.68
C VAL A 286 9.65 16.16 -13.29
N TRP A 287 10.78 16.04 -12.60
CA TRP A 287 12.03 16.63 -13.05
C TRP A 287 12.55 16.00 -14.35
N SER A 288 12.41 14.69 -14.50
CA SER A 288 12.79 13.98 -15.74
C SER A 288 11.98 14.45 -16.96
N ILE A 289 10.73 14.88 -16.76
CA ILE A 289 9.86 15.41 -17.81
C ILE A 289 10.16 16.88 -18.11
N VAL A 290 10.37 17.71 -17.08
CA VAL A 290 10.52 19.16 -17.21
C VAL A 290 11.90 19.57 -17.69
N ARG A 291 12.98 19.01 -17.13
CA ARG A 291 14.36 19.45 -17.39
C ARG A 291 14.74 19.41 -18.88
N PRO A 292 14.47 18.35 -19.66
CA PRO A 292 14.81 18.32 -21.08
C PRO A 292 14.09 19.41 -21.91
N ARG A 293 12.90 19.84 -21.47
CA ARG A 293 12.12 20.90 -22.13
C ARG A 293 12.70 22.29 -21.87
N LEU A 294 13.29 22.51 -20.69
CA LEU A 294 13.95 23.78 -20.35
C LEU A 294 15.27 23.96 -21.12
N ILE A 295 16.07 22.90 -21.25
CA ILE A 295 17.33 22.94 -22.01
C ILE A 295 17.06 23.23 -23.49
N LYS A 296 16.03 22.61 -24.10
CA LYS A 296 15.64 22.88 -25.50
C LYS A 296 15.12 24.29 -25.76
N ARG A 297 14.74 25.07 -24.75
CA ARG A 297 14.25 26.44 -24.89
C ARG A 297 15.35 27.50 -24.74
N SER A 298 16.54 27.10 -24.28
CA SER A 298 17.65 28.00 -23.95
C SER A 298 18.84 27.92 -24.92
N GLY A 299 18.78 27.02 -25.91
CA GLY A 299 19.69 26.95 -27.05
C GLY A 299 18.90 27.03 -28.34
#